data_AF-G4YP47-F1
#
_entry.id   AF-G4YP47-F1
#
_cell.length_a   1.000
_cell.length_b   1.000
_cell.length_c   1.000
_cell.angle_alpha   90.00
_cell.angle_beta   90.00
_cell.angle_gamma   90.00
#
_symmetry.space_group_name_H-M   'P 1'
#
loop_
_entity.id
_entity.type
_entity.pdbx_description
1 polymer ?
#
loop_
_entity_poly.entity_id
_entity_poly.type
_entity_poly.pdbx_seq_one_letter_code
_entity_poly.pdbx_strand_id
1 'polypeptide(L)'
;MSDVDRLLALVEKMLPLGKDEWERLAMAYNANRQRGAPERDYESLRRKFKVLYSTRKPTGVQEMPPHIKKAKEIKPAIDAKANVVEMDDEADDDQPD
;
A
#
# COMPACT_ATOMS: atom_id res chain seq x y z
N MET A 1 -1.04 -12.50 -14.59
CA MET A 1 -0.86 -11.37 -13.65
C MET A 1 -0.01 -11.87 -12.50
N SER A 2 1.12 -11.23 -12.17
CA SER A 2 1.98 -11.72 -11.08
C SER A 2 1.39 -11.36 -9.71
N ASP A 3 1.82 -12.08 -8.67
CA ASP A 3 1.52 -11.76 -7.28
C ASP A 3 1.81 -10.30 -6.90
N VAL A 4 2.90 -9.74 -7.47
CA VAL A 4 3.35 -8.37 -7.24
C VAL A 4 2.43 -7.38 -7.93
N ASP A 5 2.07 -7.62 -9.20
CA ASP A 5 1.12 -6.75 -9.92
C ASP A 5 -0.23 -6.69 -9.21
N ARG A 6 -0.69 -7.83 -8.70
CA ARG A 6 -1.94 -7.93 -7.95
C ARG A 6 -1.88 -7.16 -6.63
N LEU A 7 -0.76 -7.26 -5.91
CA LEU A 7 -0.54 -6.47 -4.70
C LEU A 7 -0.59 -4.98 -5.03
N LEU A 8 0.16 -4.54 -6.05
CA LEU A 8 0.23 -3.13 -6.43
C LEU A 8 -1.11 -2.57 -6.87
N ALA A 9 -1.90 -3.33 -7.65
CA ALA A 9 -3.24 -2.92 -8.04
C ALA A 9 -4.20 -2.74 -6.85
N LEU A 10 -4.10 -3.61 -5.83
CA LEU A 10 -4.92 -3.50 -4.63
C LEU A 10 -4.49 -2.33 -3.74
N VAL A 11 -3.18 -2.11 -3.60
CA VAL A 11 -2.64 -0.96 -2.84
C VAL A 11 -3.01 0.35 -3.52
N GLU A 12 -2.90 0.44 -4.85
CA GLU A 12 -3.31 1.60 -5.65
C GLU A 12 -4.80 1.92 -5.50
N LYS A 13 -5.65 0.89 -5.45
CA LYS A 13 -7.10 1.05 -5.32
C LYS A 13 -7.54 1.44 -3.90
N MET A 14 -6.94 0.84 -2.87
CA MET A 14 -7.39 1.02 -1.48
C MET A 14 -6.61 2.10 -0.72
N LEU A 15 -5.38 2.40 -1.15
CA LEU A 15 -4.46 3.33 -0.49
C LEU A 15 -4.43 3.12 1.03
N PRO A 16 -3.98 1.94 1.50
CA PRO A 16 -4.10 1.56 2.91
C PRO A 16 -3.15 2.40 3.80
N LEU A 17 -3.73 3.11 4.77
CA LEU A 17 -3.05 3.93 5.78
C LEU A 17 -2.76 3.10 7.04
N GLY A 18 -3.79 2.40 7.54
CA GLY A 18 -3.80 1.72 8.83
C GLY A 18 -3.87 0.18 8.76
N LYS A 19 -3.72 -0.47 9.92
CA LYS A 19 -3.76 -1.93 10.04
C LYS A 19 -5.05 -2.51 9.44
N ASP A 20 -6.21 -1.96 9.78
CA ASP A 20 -7.51 -2.45 9.31
C ASP A 20 -7.64 -2.42 7.79
N GLU A 21 -7.11 -1.37 7.14
CA GLU A 21 -7.10 -1.27 5.68
C GLU A 21 -6.15 -2.28 5.04
N TRP A 22 -5.01 -2.56 5.69
CA TRP A 22 -4.10 -3.62 5.27
C TRP A 22 -4.73 -5.02 5.45
N GLU A 23 -5.50 -5.25 6.51
CA GLU A 23 -6.25 -6.49 6.74
C GLU A 23 -7.34 -6.68 5.68
N ARG A 24 -8.10 -5.61 5.37
CA ARG A 24 -9.08 -5.64 4.27
C ARG A 24 -8.42 -5.89 2.91
N LEU A 25 -7.24 -5.32 2.68
CA LEU A 25 -6.45 -5.60 1.48
C LEU A 25 -6.04 -7.08 1.42
N ALA A 26 -5.60 -7.66 2.53
CA ALA A 26 -5.23 -9.07 2.61
C ALA A 26 -6.44 -9.98 2.32
N MET A 27 -7.63 -9.65 2.84
CA MET A 27 -8.86 -10.37 2.49
C MET A 27 -9.14 -10.32 0.98
N ALA A 28 -9.05 -9.14 0.35
CA ALA A 28 -9.23 -9.01 -1.10
C ALA A 28 -8.13 -9.73 -1.91
N TYR A 29 -6.92 -9.79 -1.37
CA TYR A 29 -5.81 -10.55 -1.93
C TYR A 29 -6.04 -12.06 -1.86
N ASN A 30 -6.56 -12.56 -0.74
CA ASN A 30 -6.80 -13.98 -0.54
C ASN A 30 -8.11 -14.45 -1.21
N ALA A 31 -9.08 -13.56 -1.43
CA ALA A 31 -10.37 -13.88 -2.06
C ALA A 31 -10.25 -14.42 -3.49
N ASN A 32 -9.37 -13.86 -4.32
CA ASN A 32 -9.12 -14.36 -5.69
C ASN A 32 -7.84 -15.21 -5.80
N ARG A 33 -7.42 -15.90 -4.74
CA ARG A 33 -6.27 -16.82 -4.79
C ARG A 33 -6.60 -18.06 -5.61
N GLN A 34 -5.58 -18.68 -6.22
CA GLN A 34 -5.73 -20.01 -6.80
C GLN A 34 -6.09 -21.03 -5.72
N ARG A 35 -6.97 -21.98 -6.05
CA ARG A 35 -7.37 -23.05 -5.14
C ARG A 35 -6.14 -23.82 -4.66
N GLY A 36 -5.93 -23.87 -3.34
CA GLY A 36 -4.78 -24.54 -2.71
C GLY A 36 -3.57 -23.64 -2.45
N ALA A 37 -3.57 -22.37 -2.89
CA ALA A 37 -2.52 -21.43 -2.51
C ALA A 37 -2.64 -21.04 -1.02
N PRO A 38 -1.52 -20.92 -0.29
CA PRO A 38 -1.53 -20.47 1.11
C PRO A 38 -2.06 -19.04 1.22
N GLU A 39 -2.70 -18.73 2.35
CA GLU A 39 -3.10 -17.36 2.66
C GLU A 39 -1.88 -16.50 2.91
N ARG A 40 -1.98 -15.23 2.56
CA ARG A 40 -0.97 -14.23 2.88
C ARG A 40 -1.51 -13.28 3.93
N ASP A 41 -0.75 -13.14 5.01
CA ASP A 41 -1.03 -12.18 6.07
C ASP A 41 -0.79 -10.75 5.59
N TYR A 42 -1.54 -9.82 6.18
CA TYR A 42 -1.42 -8.39 5.86
C TYR A 42 0.02 -7.87 6.10
N GLU A 43 0.71 -8.38 7.13
CA GLU A 43 2.08 -8.00 7.45
C GLU A 43 3.05 -8.39 6.33
N SER A 44 2.87 -9.58 5.76
CA SER A 44 3.67 -10.07 4.64
C SER A 44 3.46 -9.21 3.38
N LEU A 45 2.21 -8.84 3.09
CA LEU A 45 1.87 -7.97 1.96
C LEU A 45 2.42 -6.55 2.15
N ARG A 46 2.25 -5.97 3.35
CA ARG A 46 2.78 -4.65 3.71
C ARG A 46 4.29 -4.62 3.62
N ARG A 47 4.97 -5.63 4.17
CA ARG A 47 6.44 -5.75 4.10
C ARG A 47 6.91 -5.87 2.65
N LYS A 48 6.21 -6.64 1.81
CA LYS A 48 6.54 -6.76 0.39
C LYS A 48 6.41 -5.42 -0.33
N PHE A 49 5.31 -4.68 -0.12
CA PHE A 49 5.13 -3.34 -0.67
C PHE A 49 6.23 -2.38 -0.19
N LYS A 50 6.59 -2.45 1.09
CA LYS A 50 7.71 -1.68 1.67
C LYS A 50 9.03 -1.91 0.96
N VAL A 51 9.39 -3.16 0.71
CA VAL A 51 10.59 -3.50 -0.05
C VAL A 51 10.53 -2.90 -1.45
N LEU A 52 9.39 -3.00 -2.14
CA LEU A 52 9.24 -2.47 -3.50
C LEU A 52 9.48 -0.97 -3.58
N TYR A 53 8.78 -0.15 -2.78
CA TYR A 53 8.97 1.30 -2.83
C TYR A 53 10.33 1.75 -2.26
N SER A 54 10.90 1.01 -1.31
CA SER A 54 12.20 1.33 -0.70
C SER A 54 13.40 0.88 -1.55
N THR A 55 13.17 0.03 -2.56
CA THR A 55 14.26 -0.44 -3.43
C THR A 55 14.93 0.76 -4.10
N ARG A 56 16.23 0.92 -3.87
CA ARG A 56 17.03 1.98 -4.49
C ARG A 56 17.20 1.67 -5.98
N LYS A 57 17.35 2.73 -6.79
CA LYS A 57 17.78 2.57 -8.18
C LYS A 57 19.09 1.75 -8.16
N PRO A 58 19.20 0.65 -8.92
CA PRO A 58 20.49 -0.02 -9.07
C PRO A 58 21.48 1.00 -9.65
N THR A 59 22.62 1.17 -8.99
CA THR A 59 23.70 2.05 -9.45
C THR A 59 24.36 1.39 -10.66
N GLY A 60 24.14 1.95 -11.85
CA GLY A 60 24.64 1.41 -13.11
C GLY A 60 23.52 0.84 -13.98
N VAL A 61 22.98 1.71 -14.84
CA VAL A 61 22.25 1.44 -16.09
C VAL A 61 21.53 0.08 -16.18
N GLN A 62 20.54 -0.14 -15.32
CA GLN A 62 19.49 -1.11 -15.61
C GLN A 62 18.16 -0.44 -15.32
N GLU A 63 17.30 -0.36 -16.34
CA GLU A 63 15.98 0.25 -16.22
C GLU A 63 15.26 -0.28 -14.99
N MET A 64 14.68 0.64 -14.21
CA MET A 64 13.97 0.28 -12.98
C MET A 64 12.82 -0.66 -13.35
N PRO A 65 12.72 -1.85 -12.74
CA PRO A 65 11.63 -2.76 -13.02
C PRO A 65 10.26 -2.09 -12.86
N PRO A 66 9.29 -2.37 -13.75
CA PRO A 66 8.01 -1.64 -13.80
C PRO A 66 7.24 -1.71 -12.49
N HIS A 67 7.35 -2.83 -11.76
CA HIS A 67 6.72 -3.01 -10.45
C HIS A 67 7.35 -2.13 -9.34
N ILE A 68 8.66 -1.84 -9.41
CA ILE A 68 9.32 -0.92 -8.47
C ILE A 68 8.91 0.52 -8.78
N LYS A 69 8.87 0.88 -10.06
CA LYS A 69 8.40 2.21 -10.50
C LYS A 69 6.98 2.46 -10.02
N LYS A 70 6.07 1.52 -10.29
CA LYS A 70 4.66 1.61 -9.87
C LYS A 70 4.53 1.70 -8.34
N ALA A 71 5.29 0.91 -7.57
CA ALA A 71 5.26 1.01 -6.10
C ALA A 71 5.69 2.39 -5.58
N LYS A 72 6.68 3.01 -6.22
CA LYS A 72 7.13 4.37 -5.90
C LYS A 72 6.13 5.45 -6.31
N GLU A 73 5.35 5.22 -7.36
CA GLU A 73 4.27 6.13 -7.79
C GLU A 73 3.04 6.04 -6.88
N ILE A 74 2.73 4.84 -6.35
CA ILE A 74 1.61 4.65 -5.41
C ILE A 74 1.89 5.27 -4.03
N LYS A 75 3.14 5.26 -3.57
CA LYS A 75 3.49 5.74 -2.21
C LYS A 75 3.04 7.19 -1.95
N PRO A 76 3.31 8.17 -2.84
CA PRO A 76 2.77 9.53 -2.70
C PRO A 76 1.25 9.60 -2.64
N ALA A 77 0.52 8.74 -3.34
CA ALA A 77 -0.95 8.73 -3.28
C ALA A 77 -1.47 8.26 -1.92
N ILE A 78 -0.78 7.31 -1.28
CA ILE A 78 -1.07 6.90 0.10
C ILE A 78 -0.78 8.07 1.05
N ASP A 79 0.36 8.74 0.88
CA ASP A 79 0.74 9.89 1.73
C ASP A 79 -0.22 11.07 1.57
N ALA A 80 -0.70 11.33 0.36
CA ALA A 80 -1.70 12.36 0.10
C ALA A 80 -3.03 12.04 0.79
N LYS A 81 -3.47 10.77 0.76
CA LYS A 81 -4.68 10.34 1.50
C LYS A 81 -4.49 10.48 3.01
N ALA A 82 -3.30 10.19 3.54
CA ALA A 82 -2.98 10.39 4.95
C ALA A 82 -3.12 11.88 5.35
N ASN A 83 -2.54 12.77 4.54
CA ASN A 83 -2.58 14.22 4.79
C ASN A 83 -4.00 14.81 4.71
N VAL A 84 -4.88 14.26 3.86
CA VAL A 84 -6.30 14.67 3.81
C VAL A 84 -7.05 14.22 5.08
N VAL A 85 -6.73 13.04 5.62
CA VAL A 85 -7.37 12.53 6.84
C VAL A 85 -6.97 13.34 8.07
N GLU A 86 -5.71 13.79 8.18
CA GLU A 86 -5.26 14.62 9.32
C GLU A 86 -5.89 16.03 9.34
N MET A 87 -6.40 16.54 8.21
CA MET A 87 -6.99 17.88 8.12
C MET A 87 -8.49 17.94 8.47
N ASP A 88 -9.12 16.80 8.77
CA ASP A 88 -10.55 16.69 9.12
C ASP A 88 -10.79 16.53 10.64
N ASP A 89 -9.72 16.53 11.45
CA ASP A 89 -9.74 16.26 12.90
C ASP A 89 -9.41 17.52 13.75
N GLU A 90 -9.75 18.72 13.25
CA GLU A 90 -9.72 20.00 14.00
C GLU A 90 -11.11 20.63 14.09
N ALA A 91 -12.11 19.88 14.56
CA ALA A 91 -13.39 20.47 14.96
C ALA A 91 -13.73 20.09 16.41
N ASP A 92 -13.79 21.15 17.23
CA ASP A 92 -14.32 21.24 18.60
C ASP A 92 -13.44 20.70 19.74
N ASP A 93 -12.77 21.60 20.47
CA ASP A 93 -12.98 21.68 21.93
C ASP A 93 -12.65 23.09 22.48
N ASP A 94 -13.73 23.73 22.96
CA ASP A 94 -13.85 24.66 24.08
C ASP A 94 -13.19 26.05 24.03
N GLN A 95 -14.05 27.04 23.81
CA GLN A 95 -13.82 28.45 24.12
C GLN A 95 -14.12 28.69 25.61
N PRO A 96 -13.14 28.97 26.49
CA PRO A 96 -13.44 29.33 27.87
C PRO A 96 -13.85 30.80 27.98
N ASP A 97 -14.91 31.03 28.76
CA ASP A 97 -15.60 32.28 29.13
C ASP A 97 -14.67 33.36 29.72
#